data_AF-A0A970F4X7-F1
#
_entry.id   AF-A0A970F4X7-F1
#
_cell.length_a   1.000
_cell.length_b   1.000
_cell.length_c   1.000
_cell.angle_alpha   90.00
_cell.angle_beta   90.00
_cell.angle_gamma   90.00
#
_symmetry.space_group_name_H-M   'P 1'
#
loop_
_entity.id
_entity.type
_entity.pdbx_description
1 polymer ?
#
loop_
_entity_poly.entity_id
_entity_poly.type
_entity_poly.pdbx_seq_one_letter_code
_entity_poly.pdbx_strand_id
1 'polypeptide(L)'
;MLVHTKYLLDRESGLFYHGWNFETKSNYGGNFWCRGNSWLTLGIPLFMKIMGDRLPKYVYDYLLEIHVNQVTALIDWRGEDHLWHTIITDKTSYTETSGSAGILAGILTGLNEGLVIEGVTSAFIEESLQAILE
;
A
#
# COMPACT_ATOMS: atom_id res chain seq x y z
N MET A 1 -3.20 4.03 12.45
CA MET A 1 -3.04 2.75 11.74
C MET A 1 -3.97 1.65 12.23
N LEU A 2 -3.94 1.22 13.50
CA LEU A 2 -4.78 0.08 13.97
C LEU A 2 -6.30 0.22 13.68
N VAL A 3 -6.87 1.41 13.89
CA VAL A 3 -8.28 1.68 13.56
C VAL A 3 -8.52 1.63 12.05
N HIS A 4 -7.58 2.12 11.24
CA HIS A 4 -7.70 2.05 9.78
C HIS A 4 -7.67 0.59 9.33
N THR A 5 -6.73 -0.21 9.83
CA THR A 5 -6.66 -1.65 9.55
C THR A 5 -7.95 -2.37 9.96
N LYS A 6 -8.54 -2.03 11.10
CA LYS A 6 -9.79 -2.65 11.56
C LYS A 6 -10.97 -2.46 10.60
N TYR A 7 -11.08 -1.27 9.98
CA TYR A 7 -12.28 -0.90 9.20
C TYR A 7 -12.07 -0.93 7.69
N LEU A 8 -10.82 -0.84 7.24
CA LEU A 8 -10.51 -0.66 5.82
C LEU A 8 -9.77 -1.83 5.21
N LEU A 9 -9.03 -2.63 5.98
CA LEU A 9 -8.32 -3.79 5.43
C LEU A 9 -9.32 -4.86 5.01
N ASP A 10 -9.30 -5.22 3.74
CA ASP A 10 -9.83 -6.48 3.27
C ASP A 10 -8.78 -7.59 3.49
N ARG A 11 -9.13 -8.59 4.29
CA ARG A 11 -8.19 -9.64 4.71
C ARG A 11 -7.93 -10.67 3.62
N GLU A 12 -8.82 -10.77 2.64
CA GLU A 12 -8.68 -11.73 1.54
C GLU A 12 -7.70 -11.20 0.49
N SER A 13 -7.87 -9.94 0.08
CA SER A 13 -6.97 -9.31 -0.92
C SER A 13 -5.71 -8.69 -0.33
N GLY A 14 -5.68 -8.34 0.96
CA GLY A 14 -4.59 -7.56 1.56
C GLY A 14 -4.63 -6.06 1.19
N LEU A 15 -5.65 -5.63 0.44
CA LEU A 15 -5.85 -4.23 0.03
C LEU A 15 -6.78 -3.49 1.01
N PHE A 16 -6.77 -2.16 0.91
CA PHE A 16 -7.57 -1.29 1.75
C PHE A 16 -8.69 -0.61 0.97
N TYR A 17 -9.91 -0.70 1.50
CA TYR A 17 -11.03 0.10 1.04
C TYR A 17 -10.77 1.58 1.27
N HIS A 18 -11.30 2.42 0.39
CA HIS A 18 -11.09 3.87 0.46
C HIS A 18 -11.65 4.50 1.74
N GLY A 19 -12.79 4.01 2.23
CA GLY A 19 -13.42 4.56 3.42
C GLY A 19 -14.41 3.62 4.08
N TRP A 20 -14.86 4.02 5.28
CA TRP A 20 -15.84 3.30 6.09
C TRP A 20 -16.93 4.26 6.59
N ASN A 21 -18.18 3.84 6.46
CA ASN A 21 -19.34 4.55 7.02
C ASN A 21 -19.78 3.87 8.32
N PHE A 22 -19.80 4.62 9.42
CA PHE A 22 -20.19 4.10 10.74
C PHE A 22 -21.71 3.92 10.92
N GLU A 23 -22.53 4.69 10.20
CA GLU A 23 -23.98 4.58 10.23
C GLU A 23 -24.44 3.31 9.51
N THR A 24 -23.96 3.09 8.29
CA THR A 24 -24.33 1.93 7.47
C THR A 24 -23.45 0.70 7.72
N LYS A 25 -22.35 0.85 8.46
CA LYS A 25 -21.34 -0.19 8.73
C LYS A 25 -20.85 -0.86 7.43
N SER A 26 -20.51 -0.03 6.45
CA SER A 26 -20.08 -0.50 5.13
C SER A 26 -18.90 0.31 4.61
N ASN A 27 -18.13 -0.29 3.70
CA ASN A 27 -17.06 0.38 3.00
C ASN A 27 -17.61 1.25 1.85
N TYR A 28 -17.16 2.50 1.76
CA TYR A 28 -17.59 3.42 0.71
C TYR A 28 -17.18 2.91 -0.67
N GLY A 29 -18.17 2.72 -1.56
CA GLY A 29 -17.96 2.28 -2.94
C GLY A 29 -17.45 0.83 -3.10
N GLY A 30 -17.06 0.16 -2.02
CA GLY A 30 -16.52 -1.20 -2.05
C GLY A 30 -15.29 -1.37 -2.94
N ASN A 31 -14.50 -0.31 -3.16
CA ASN A 31 -13.40 -0.30 -4.11
C ASN A 31 -12.03 -0.09 -3.45
N PHE A 32 -10.99 -0.59 -4.12
CA PHE A 32 -9.60 -0.48 -3.71
C PHE A 32 -8.92 0.65 -4.48
N TRP A 33 -9.19 1.87 -4.04
CA TRP A 33 -8.65 3.06 -4.69
C TRP A 33 -7.12 3.15 -4.56
N CYS A 34 -6.43 3.33 -5.68
CA CYS A 34 -4.97 3.32 -5.79
C CYS A 34 -4.30 4.34 -4.87
N ARG A 35 -4.69 5.62 -4.99
CA ARG A 35 -4.15 6.67 -4.11
C ARG A 35 -4.53 6.48 -2.64
N GLY A 36 -5.67 5.86 -2.36
CA GLY A 36 -6.04 5.49 -0.99
C GLY A 36 -5.07 4.47 -0.39
N ASN A 37 -4.74 3.44 -1.17
CA ASN A 37 -3.80 2.40 -0.76
C ASN A 37 -2.37 2.96 -0.62
N SER A 38 -1.96 3.85 -1.53
CA SER A 38 -0.63 4.46 -1.51
C SER A 38 -0.32 5.22 -0.22
N TRP A 39 -1.31 5.91 0.36
CA TRP A 39 -1.16 6.59 1.64
C TRP A 39 -0.82 5.66 2.80
N LEU A 40 -1.33 4.43 2.79
CA LEU A 40 -0.99 3.42 3.81
C LEU A 40 0.35 2.76 3.52
N THR A 41 0.63 2.44 2.25
CA THR A 41 1.93 1.89 1.83
C THR A 41 3.06 2.82 2.26
N LEU A 42 2.91 4.14 2.11
CA LEU A 42 3.90 5.12 2.57
C LEU A 42 3.79 5.43 4.07
N GLY A 43 2.57 5.57 4.58
CA GLY A 43 2.33 6.03 5.94
C GLY A 43 2.78 5.06 7.02
N ILE A 44 2.68 3.74 6.79
CA ILE A 44 3.09 2.73 7.78
C ILE A 44 4.60 2.79 8.07
N PRO A 45 5.51 2.66 7.08
CA PRO A 45 6.95 2.72 7.35
C PRO A 45 7.38 4.09 7.89
N LEU A 46 6.78 5.19 7.40
CA LEU A 46 7.04 6.52 7.97
C LEU A 46 6.64 6.61 9.45
N PHE A 47 5.48 6.09 9.82
CA PHE A 47 5.03 6.07 11.21
C PHE A 47 5.98 5.24 12.09
N MET A 48 6.39 4.06 11.63
CA MET A 48 7.35 3.21 12.35
C MET A 48 8.68 3.96 12.57
N LYS A 49 9.21 4.61 11.53
CA LYS A 49 10.42 5.44 11.60
C LYS A 49 10.29 6.59 12.61
N ILE A 50 9.20 7.35 12.56
CA ILE A 50 8.97 8.51 13.44
C ILE A 50 8.87 8.09 14.91
N MET A 51 8.24 6.95 15.16
CA MET A 51 8.07 6.44 16.51
C MET A 51 9.38 5.88 17.07
N GLY A 52 10.15 5.16 16.25
CA GLY A 52 11.40 4.51 16.66
C GLY A 52 11.18 3.66 17.91
N ASP A 53 12.06 3.80 18.91
CA ASP A 53 12.02 3.06 20.17
C ASP A 53 10.77 3.31 21.02
N ARG A 54 9.99 4.36 20.71
CA ARG A 54 8.72 4.64 21.40
C ARG A 54 7.58 3.75 20.91
N LEU A 55 7.74 3.04 19.80
CA LEU A 55 6.74 2.11 19.30
C LEU A 55 6.82 0.79 20.07
N PRO A 56 5.76 0.36 20.78
CA PRO A 56 5.80 -0.93 21.45
C PRO A 56 6.02 -2.05 20.42
N LYS A 57 6.88 -3.02 20.77
CA LYS A 57 7.29 -4.08 19.84
C LYS A 57 6.10 -4.80 19.17
N TYR A 58 5.06 -5.12 19.93
CA TYR A 58 3.87 -5.80 19.38
C TYR A 58 3.10 -4.95 18.37
N VAL A 59 3.14 -3.62 18.48
CA VAL A 59 2.54 -2.71 17.49
C VAL A 59 3.43 -2.64 16.26
N TYR A 60 4.76 -2.57 16.44
CA TYR A 60 5.71 -2.62 15.34
C TYR A 60 5.51 -3.90 14.52
N ASP A 61 5.55 -5.07 15.16
CA ASP A 61 5.40 -6.37 14.49
C ASP A 61 4.06 -6.45 13.73
N TYR A 62 2.98 -5.97 14.34
CA TYR A 62 1.67 -5.93 13.67
C TYR A 62 1.67 -5.02 12.44
N LEU A 63 2.22 -3.81 12.54
CA LEU A 63 2.26 -2.88 11.41
C LEU A 63 3.19 -3.35 10.30
N LEU A 64 4.29 -4.00 10.65
CA LEU A 64 5.19 -4.65 9.71
C LEU A 64 4.45 -5.69 8.88
N GLU A 65 3.75 -6.63 9.53
CA GLU A 65 2.96 -7.65 8.84
C GLU A 65 1.90 -7.02 7.93
N ILE A 66 1.20 -5.98 8.39
CA ILE A 66 0.23 -5.27 7.55
C ILE A 66 0.90 -4.66 6.30
N HIS A 67 2.07 -4.03 6.47
CA HIS A 67 2.78 -3.42 5.35
C HIS A 67 3.30 -4.45 4.35
N VAL A 68 3.92 -5.53 4.83
CA VAL A 68 4.40 -6.64 3.98
C VAL A 68 3.25 -7.24 3.19
N ASN A 69 2.14 -7.59 3.86
CA ASN A 69 0.97 -8.18 3.19
C ASN A 69 0.38 -7.23 2.13
N GLN A 70 0.28 -5.93 2.43
CA GLN A 70 -0.22 -4.96 1.48
C GLN A 70 0.70 -4.82 0.26
N VAL A 71 2.02 -4.76 0.47
CA VAL A 71 2.98 -4.65 -0.64
C VAL A 71 2.97 -5.90 -1.50
N THR A 72 2.92 -7.10 -0.90
CA THR A 72 2.78 -8.36 -1.64
C THR A 72 1.54 -8.34 -2.53
N ALA A 73 0.38 -7.95 -1.99
CA ALA A 73 -0.84 -7.82 -2.79
C ALA A 73 -0.68 -6.78 -3.92
N LEU A 74 -0.04 -5.64 -3.66
CA LEU A 74 0.19 -4.61 -4.67
C LEU A 74 1.13 -5.08 -5.79
N ILE A 75 2.13 -5.93 -5.51
CA ILE A 75 2.98 -6.53 -6.54
C ILE A 75 2.13 -7.34 -7.52
N ASP A 76 1.22 -8.17 -7.02
CA ASP A 76 0.35 -9.02 -7.85
C ASP A 76 -0.62 -8.21 -8.73
N TRP A 77 -0.97 -7.00 -8.30
CA TRP A 77 -1.86 -6.10 -9.03
C TRP A 77 -1.15 -5.05 -9.88
N ARG A 78 0.18 -5.10 -10.00
CA ARG A 78 0.91 -4.17 -10.88
C ARG A 78 0.49 -4.41 -12.34
N GLY A 79 0.19 -3.31 -13.04
CA GLY A 79 -0.17 -3.31 -14.45
C GLY A 79 1.00 -3.68 -15.36
N GLU A 80 0.68 -3.98 -16.62
CA GLU A 80 1.68 -4.27 -17.67
C GLU A 80 2.52 -3.04 -18.03
N ASP A 81 1.99 -1.83 -17.78
CA ASP A 81 2.69 -0.54 -17.92
C ASP A 81 3.52 -0.16 -16.69
N HIS A 82 3.72 -1.11 -15.75
CA HIS A 82 4.45 -0.93 -14.50
C HIS A 82 3.84 0.08 -13.51
N LEU A 83 2.60 0.51 -13.74
CA LEU A 83 1.81 1.36 -12.86
C LEU A 83 0.66 0.58 -12.20
N TRP A 84 -0.11 1.26 -11.36
CA TRP A 84 -1.34 0.72 -10.76
C TRP A 84 -2.58 1.42 -11.29
N HIS A 85 -3.59 0.62 -11.60
CA HIS A 85 -4.93 1.06 -11.97
C HIS A 85 -5.59 1.87 -10.84
N THR A 86 -6.33 2.94 -11.16
CA THR A 86 -6.97 3.82 -10.17
C THR A 86 -7.91 3.03 -9.25
N ILE A 87 -8.57 2.00 -9.76
CA ILE A 87 -9.16 0.92 -8.97
C ILE A 87 -8.24 -0.29 -9.15
N ILE A 88 -7.50 -0.65 -8.10
CA ILE A 88 -6.39 -1.62 -8.17
C ILE A 88 -6.85 -2.96 -8.78
N THR A 89 -8.05 -3.42 -8.42
CA THR A 89 -8.59 -4.71 -8.84
C THR A 89 -9.37 -4.66 -10.16
N ASP A 90 -9.41 -3.51 -10.84
CA ASP A 90 -10.10 -3.33 -12.13
C ASP A 90 -9.12 -2.85 -13.20
N LYS A 91 -8.64 -3.81 -14.00
CA LYS A 91 -7.70 -3.60 -15.11
C LYS A 91 -8.28 -2.76 -16.26
N THR A 92 -9.60 -2.54 -16.29
CA THR A 92 -10.23 -1.68 -17.30
C THR A 92 -10.20 -0.21 -16.91
N SER A 93 -9.93 0.09 -15.64
CA SER A 93 -9.77 1.47 -15.16
C SER A 93 -8.42 2.04 -15.62
N TYR A 94 -8.26 3.36 -15.69
CA TYR A 94 -7.00 3.96 -16.12
C TYR A 94 -5.90 3.78 -15.06
N THR A 95 -4.64 3.71 -15.48
CA THR A 95 -3.49 3.72 -14.56
C THR A 95 -3.22 5.13 -14.02
N GLU A 96 -2.95 5.23 -12.72
CA GLU A 96 -2.87 6.52 -12.03
C GLU A 96 -1.45 6.77 -11.48
N THR A 97 -0.79 7.79 -12.01
CA THR A 97 0.60 8.14 -11.63
C THR A 97 0.75 8.48 -10.15
N SER A 98 -0.20 9.22 -9.56
CA SER A 98 -0.04 9.71 -8.18
C SER A 98 -0.16 8.60 -7.13
N GLY A 99 -1.09 7.66 -7.35
CA GLY A 99 -1.18 6.45 -6.54
C GLY A 99 0.05 5.56 -6.71
N SER A 100 0.49 5.35 -7.95
CA SER A 100 1.67 4.54 -8.28
C SER A 100 2.95 5.09 -7.65
N ALA A 101 3.17 6.40 -7.74
CA ALA A 101 4.30 7.08 -7.10
C ALA A 101 4.27 6.93 -5.57
N GLY A 102 3.09 7.05 -4.95
CA GLY A 102 2.95 6.84 -3.51
C GLY A 102 3.22 5.39 -3.08
N ILE A 103 2.78 4.41 -3.88
CA ILE A 103 3.05 2.98 -3.63
C ILE A 103 4.56 2.73 -3.71
N LEU A 104 5.21 3.16 -4.79
CA LEU A 104 6.65 2.97 -4.97
C LEU A 104 7.45 3.69 -3.87
N ALA A 105 7.07 4.91 -3.50
CA ALA A 105 7.69 5.64 -2.40
C ALA A 105 7.54 4.90 -1.07
N GLY A 106 6.39 4.28 -0.81
CA GLY A 106 6.17 3.49 0.39
C GLY A 106 7.01 2.22 0.43
N ILE A 107 7.13 1.52 -0.69
CA ILE A 107 8.01 0.36 -0.85
C ILE A 107 9.47 0.76 -0.56
N LEU A 108 9.96 1.81 -1.22
CA LEU A 108 11.33 2.32 -1.02
C LEU A 108 11.58 2.79 0.42
N THR A 109 10.58 3.40 1.05
CA THR A 109 10.67 3.80 2.46
C THR A 109 10.79 2.57 3.35
N GLY A 110 10.00 1.51 3.11
CA GLY A 110 10.11 0.24 3.83
C GLY A 110 11.49 -0.39 3.67
N LEU A 111 12.01 -0.49 2.45
CA LEU A 111 13.36 -1.03 2.19
C LEU A 111 14.45 -0.24 2.93
N ASN A 112 14.37 1.09 2.94
CA ASN A 112 15.33 1.94 3.65
C ASN A 112 15.29 1.75 5.18
N GLU A 113 14.16 1.34 5.74
CA GLU A 113 14.03 0.98 7.16
C GLU A 113 14.41 -0.49 7.43
N GLY A 114 14.95 -1.21 6.43
CA GLY A 114 15.41 -2.59 6.54
C GLY A 114 14.33 -3.64 6.39
N LEU A 115 13.13 -3.27 5.90
CA LEU A 115 12.08 -4.23 5.63
C LEU A 115 12.42 -5.01 4.36
N VAL A 116 12.38 -6.34 4.42
CA VAL A 116 12.60 -7.21 3.25
C VAL A 116 11.26 -7.73 2.78
N ILE A 117 10.93 -7.47 1.52
CA ILE A 117 9.68 -7.88 0.90
C ILE A 117 10.01 -8.69 -0.34
N GLU A 118 9.56 -9.93 -0.37
CA GLU A 118 9.76 -10.83 -1.50
C GLU A 118 9.08 -10.25 -2.75
N GLY A 119 9.72 -10.41 -3.92
CA GLY A 119 9.22 -9.88 -5.20
C GLY A 119 9.65 -8.44 -5.50
N VAL A 120 10.11 -7.65 -4.51
CA VAL A 120 10.66 -6.31 -4.76
C VAL A 120 12.13 -6.42 -5.17
N THR A 121 12.39 -6.33 -6.48
CA THR A 121 13.73 -6.33 -7.07
C THR A 121 14.15 -4.93 -7.53
N SER A 122 15.44 -4.72 -7.81
CA SER A 122 15.91 -3.47 -8.43
C SER A 122 15.22 -3.20 -9.77
N ALA A 123 15.03 -4.24 -10.60
CA ALA A 123 14.30 -4.14 -11.87
C ALA A 123 12.85 -3.68 -11.65
N PHE A 124 12.14 -4.27 -10.68
CA PHE A 124 10.78 -3.86 -10.33
C PHE A 124 10.70 -2.37 -9.99
N ILE A 125 11.65 -1.87 -9.19
CA ILE A 125 11.72 -0.47 -8.77
C ILE A 125 12.02 0.43 -9.98
N GLU A 126 13.01 0.08 -10.80
CA GLU A 126 13.45 0.87 -11.95
C GLU A 126 12.35 0.99 -13.02
N GLU A 127 11.66 -0.11 -13.33
CA GLU A 127 10.55 -0.15 -14.27
C GLU A 127 9.39 0.77 -13.84
N SER A 128 8.97 0.66 -12.57
CA SER A 128 7.89 1.52 -12.06
C SER A 128 8.35 2.98 -11.93
N LEU A 129 9.60 3.23 -11.57
CA LEU A 129 10.14 4.59 -11.51
C LEU A 129 10.17 5.23 -12.90
N GLN A 130 10.60 4.51 -13.92
CA GLN A 130 10.60 4.99 -15.30
C GLN A 130 9.17 5.31 -15.75
N ALA A 131 8.22 4.39 -15.54
CA ALA A 131 6.82 4.59 -15.91
C ALA A 131 6.15 5.80 -15.20
N ILE A 132 6.63 6.19 -14.01
CA ILE A 132 6.15 7.38 -13.30
C ILE A 132 6.70 8.69 -13.90
N LEU A 133 7.90 8.64 -14.50
CA LEU A 133 8.61 9.82 -15.00
C LEU A 133 8.30 10.15 -16.47
N GLU A 134 7.72 9.20 -17.22
CA GLU A 134 7.21 9.38 -18.59
C GLU A 134 5.90 10.19 -18.62
#